data_AF-A0A2J8XEK4-F1
#
_entry.id   AF-A0A2J8XEK4-F1
#
_cell.length_a   1.000
_cell.length_b   1.000
_cell.length_c   1.000
_cell.angle_alpha   90.00
_cell.angle_beta   90.00
_cell.angle_gamma   90.00
#
_symmetry.space_group_name_H-M   'P 1'
#
loop_
_entity.id
_entity.type
_entity.pdbx_description
1 polymer ?
#
loop_
_entity_poly.entity_id
_entity_poly.type
_entity_poly.pdbx_seq_one_letter_code
_entity_poly.pdbx_strand_id
1 'polypeptide(L)'
;MEKDKHSHFYNQKSDFRIEHSMLEELENKLIHSRKTERAKIQQQLAKIHNNVKKLQHQLKDVKPTPDFVEKLREMMEEIENAINTFKEEQRLIYEELIKEEKTTNNELSAISRKIDTWALGNSETEKAFRAISSKVPVDKVIPSTLPEEVLDFEKFLQQTGGRQGGWDDYDHQNFVKVRNKHKGKPTFMEEVLEHLPGKTQNEVQQHEKWYQKFLALEERKKESIQSWKTKKQQKREEIFKLKGKADNTPMLFHNKQEDNQKQKEEQRKKQKLAVEAWKKQKSIEMSMKCASQLKEEEEKQKKHQKERQRQFKLKLLLESYTQQKKEQEEFLRLEKEIREKAEKAEKRKNAADEISRFQERVENNVSRDPSRLYKSTKGWEERTKKIGPTGSGPLLHIPHRAIPTWRQGIQRRV
;
A
#
# COMPACT_ATOMS: atom_id res chain seq x y z
N MET A 1 46.36 -11.37 -5.60
CA MET A 1 45.73 -11.17 -4.26
C MET A 1 44.89 -9.90 -4.18
N GLU A 2 45.43 -8.67 -4.21
CA GLU A 2 44.60 -7.44 -4.11
C GLU A 2 43.80 -7.11 -5.39
N LYS A 3 44.37 -7.40 -6.57
CA LYS A 3 43.69 -7.24 -7.87
C LYS A 3 42.49 -8.19 -8.04
N ASP A 4 42.58 -9.42 -7.54
CA ASP A 4 41.47 -10.40 -7.59
C ASP A 4 40.29 -9.97 -6.73
N LYS A 5 40.56 -9.42 -5.54
CA LYS A 5 39.49 -8.94 -4.63
C LYS A 5 38.71 -7.78 -5.24
N HIS A 6 39.40 -6.82 -5.88
CA HIS A 6 38.73 -5.69 -6.55
C HIS A 6 37.92 -6.12 -7.79
N SER A 7 38.37 -7.13 -8.53
CA SER A 7 37.61 -7.72 -9.64
C SER A 7 36.30 -8.36 -9.14
N HIS A 8 36.38 -9.11 -8.04
CA HIS A 8 35.23 -9.83 -7.47
C HIS A 8 34.10 -8.90 -7.01
N PHE A 9 34.43 -7.75 -6.40
CA PHE A 9 33.44 -6.75 -5.98
C PHE A 9 32.83 -5.94 -7.12
N TYR A 10 33.58 -5.72 -8.20
CA TYR A 10 33.05 -5.06 -9.40
C TYR A 10 32.11 -5.97 -10.18
N ASN A 11 32.43 -7.27 -10.26
CA ASN A 11 31.57 -8.28 -10.87
C ASN A 11 30.26 -8.46 -10.08
N GLN A 12 30.31 -8.54 -8.74
CA GLN A 12 29.08 -8.59 -7.93
C GLN A 12 28.14 -7.40 -8.17
N LYS A 13 28.67 -6.18 -8.32
CA LYS A 13 27.84 -4.99 -8.66
C LYS A 13 27.25 -5.03 -10.07
N SER A 14 27.85 -5.82 -10.97
CA SER A 14 27.29 -6.10 -12.29
C SER A 14 26.21 -7.18 -12.18
N ASP A 15 26.47 -8.24 -11.41
CA ASP A 15 25.57 -9.37 -11.22
C ASP A 15 24.25 -8.95 -10.56
N PHE A 16 24.29 -8.14 -9.49
CA PHE A 16 23.08 -7.59 -8.87
C PHE A 16 22.26 -6.71 -9.83
N ARG A 17 22.92 -6.03 -10.77
CA ARG A 17 22.23 -5.23 -11.78
C ARG A 17 21.55 -6.10 -12.82
N ILE A 18 22.17 -7.21 -13.20
CA ILE A 18 21.59 -8.21 -14.10
C ILE A 18 20.39 -8.87 -13.42
N GLU A 19 20.53 -9.32 -12.17
CA GLU A 19 19.44 -9.92 -11.39
C GLU A 19 18.26 -8.95 -11.22
N HIS A 20 18.52 -7.70 -10.87
CA HIS A 20 17.49 -6.66 -10.78
C HIS A 20 16.78 -6.45 -12.14
N SER A 21 17.54 -6.38 -13.23
CA SER A 21 16.96 -6.25 -14.59
C SER A 21 16.08 -7.45 -14.93
N MET A 22 16.49 -8.67 -14.58
CA MET A 22 15.69 -9.87 -14.80
C MET A 22 14.38 -9.85 -14.01
N LEU A 23 14.42 -9.40 -12.74
CA LEU A 23 13.22 -9.26 -11.92
C LEU A 23 12.27 -8.20 -12.49
N GLU A 24 12.79 -7.06 -12.94
CA GLU A 24 11.99 -6.01 -13.57
C GLU A 24 11.37 -6.49 -14.90
N GLU A 25 12.09 -7.28 -15.70
CA GLU A 25 11.53 -7.92 -16.89
C GLU A 25 10.38 -8.89 -16.56
N LEU A 26 10.55 -9.71 -15.51
CA LEU A 26 9.51 -10.63 -15.05
C LEU A 26 8.27 -9.88 -14.54
N GLU A 27 8.44 -8.83 -13.74
CA GLU A 27 7.35 -7.99 -13.28
C GLU A 27 6.60 -7.37 -14.46
N ASN A 28 7.33 -6.84 -15.44
CA ASN A 28 6.74 -6.30 -16.65
C ASN A 28 5.96 -7.38 -17.42
N LYS A 29 6.50 -8.59 -17.59
CA LYS A 29 5.79 -9.71 -18.24
C LYS A 29 4.48 -10.05 -17.52
N LEU A 30 4.49 -10.12 -16.18
CA LEU A 30 3.28 -10.37 -15.38
C LEU A 30 2.25 -9.25 -15.53
N ILE A 31 2.69 -7.99 -15.54
CA ILE A 31 1.80 -6.83 -15.77
C ILE A 31 1.14 -6.91 -17.15
N HIS A 32 1.91 -7.23 -18.20
CA HIS A 32 1.38 -7.39 -19.55
C HIS A 32 0.41 -8.57 -19.62
N SER A 33 0.76 -9.72 -19.04
CA SER A 33 -0.11 -10.91 -18.96
C SER A 33 -1.48 -10.56 -18.36
N ARG A 34 -1.50 -9.97 -17.15
CA ARG A 34 -2.74 -9.55 -16.46
C ARG A 34 -3.57 -8.56 -17.26
N LYS A 35 -2.93 -7.63 -17.99
CA LYS A 35 -3.63 -6.70 -18.89
C LYS A 35 -4.28 -7.44 -20.06
N THR A 36 -3.57 -8.38 -20.67
CA THR A 36 -4.10 -9.16 -21.80
C THR A 36 -5.26 -10.06 -21.35
N GLU A 37 -5.15 -10.69 -20.19
CA GLU A 37 -6.22 -11.50 -19.60
C GLU A 37 -7.47 -10.68 -19.32
N ARG A 38 -7.32 -9.51 -18.68
CA ARG A 38 -8.43 -8.58 -18.46
C ARG A 38 -9.12 -8.19 -19.76
N ALA A 39 -8.36 -7.92 -20.82
CA ALA A 39 -8.92 -7.58 -22.13
C ALA A 39 -9.70 -8.75 -22.74
N LYS A 40 -9.18 -9.98 -22.63
CA LYS A 40 -9.86 -11.21 -23.10
C LYS A 40 -11.18 -11.44 -22.36
N ILE A 41 -11.18 -11.33 -21.03
CA ILE A 41 -12.39 -11.48 -20.21
C ILE A 41 -13.42 -10.43 -20.61
N GLN A 42 -13.00 -9.17 -20.76
CA GLN A 42 -13.90 -8.10 -21.18
C GLN A 42 -14.49 -8.35 -22.58
N GLN A 43 -13.70 -8.88 -23.52
CA GLN A 43 -14.16 -9.24 -24.86
C GLN A 43 -15.18 -10.39 -24.83
N GLN A 44 -14.94 -11.44 -24.04
CA GLN A 44 -15.85 -12.57 -23.92
C GLN A 44 -17.17 -12.17 -23.25
N LEU A 45 -17.12 -11.39 -22.17
CA LEU A 45 -18.31 -10.85 -21.51
C LEU A 45 -19.11 -9.94 -22.44
N ALA A 46 -18.45 -9.09 -23.23
CA ALA A 46 -19.12 -8.25 -24.22
C ALA A 46 -19.81 -9.10 -25.30
N LYS A 47 -19.20 -10.20 -25.75
CA LYS A 47 -19.81 -11.13 -26.70
C LYS A 47 -21.08 -11.78 -26.13
N ILE A 48 -21.01 -12.30 -24.91
CA ILE A 48 -22.17 -12.89 -24.21
C ILE A 48 -23.27 -11.85 -24.05
N HIS A 49 -22.92 -10.66 -23.57
CA HIS A 49 -23.87 -9.55 -23.39
C HIS A 49 -24.55 -9.16 -24.70
N ASN A 50 -23.81 -9.08 -25.81
CA ASN A 50 -24.37 -8.75 -27.12
C ASN A 50 -25.32 -9.84 -27.63
N ASN A 51 -25.00 -11.12 -27.41
CA ASN A 51 -25.89 -12.22 -27.75
C ASN A 51 -27.19 -12.17 -26.95
N VAL A 52 -27.10 -11.94 -25.62
CA VAL A 52 -28.26 -11.74 -24.75
C VAL A 52 -29.10 -10.54 -25.21
N LYS A 53 -28.45 -9.42 -25.54
CA LYS A 53 -29.14 -8.25 -26.08
C LYS A 53 -29.87 -8.58 -27.38
N LYS A 54 -29.25 -9.32 -28.31
CA LYS A 54 -29.88 -9.76 -29.55
C LYS A 54 -31.11 -10.64 -29.29
N LEU A 55 -31.00 -11.59 -28.36
CA LEU A 55 -32.12 -12.42 -27.91
C LEU A 55 -33.27 -11.56 -27.34
N GLN A 56 -32.96 -10.61 -26.47
CA GLN A 56 -33.94 -9.68 -25.90
C GLN A 56 -34.67 -8.84 -26.97
N HIS A 57 -33.99 -8.42 -28.03
CA HIS A 57 -34.64 -7.67 -29.12
C HIS A 57 -35.58 -8.57 -29.91
N GLN A 58 -35.19 -9.81 -30.20
CA GLN A 58 -36.06 -10.76 -30.91
C GLN A 58 -37.31 -11.12 -30.10
N LEU A 59 -37.21 -11.14 -28.77
CA LEU A 59 -38.35 -11.38 -27.87
C LEU A 59 -39.39 -10.24 -27.83
N LYS A 60 -39.07 -9.03 -28.30
CA LYS A 60 -39.97 -7.87 -28.19
C LYS A 60 -41.07 -7.79 -29.26
N ASP A 61 -40.85 -8.34 -30.47
CA ASP A 61 -41.67 -7.98 -31.65
C ASP A 61 -42.08 -9.16 -32.55
N VAL A 62 -42.45 -10.34 -32.02
CA VAL A 62 -42.82 -11.47 -32.91
C VAL A 62 -43.92 -12.39 -32.35
N LYS A 63 -44.84 -12.80 -33.23
CA LYS A 63 -45.81 -13.88 -32.96
C LYS A 63 -45.08 -15.24 -32.93
N PRO A 64 -45.34 -16.13 -31.97
CA PRO A 64 -44.67 -17.42 -31.87
C PRO A 64 -45.07 -18.35 -33.03
N THR A 65 -44.29 -18.31 -34.11
CA THR A 65 -44.29 -19.29 -35.19
C THR A 65 -43.32 -20.43 -34.84
N PRO A 66 -43.58 -21.70 -35.18
CA PRO A 66 -42.67 -22.82 -34.89
C PRO A 66 -41.20 -22.56 -35.30
N ASP A 67 -40.96 -22.03 -36.50
CA ASP A 67 -39.61 -21.67 -36.99
C ASP A 67 -38.94 -20.58 -36.14
N PHE A 68 -39.73 -19.65 -35.60
CA PHE A 68 -39.22 -18.59 -34.74
C PHE A 68 -38.85 -19.11 -33.34
N VAL A 69 -39.63 -20.07 -32.82
CA VAL A 69 -39.32 -20.74 -31.55
C VAL A 69 -38.03 -21.55 -31.67
N GLU A 70 -37.80 -22.25 -32.79
CA GLU A 70 -36.55 -22.98 -33.00
C GLU A 70 -35.34 -22.03 -33.07
N LYS A 71 -35.49 -20.89 -33.75
CA LYS A 71 -34.44 -19.85 -33.78
C LYS A 71 -34.13 -19.23 -32.42
N LEU A 72 -35.14 -19.05 -31.56
CA LEU A 72 -34.93 -18.61 -30.18
C LEU A 72 -34.17 -19.67 -29.37
N ARG A 73 -34.52 -20.94 -29.55
CA ARG A 73 -33.84 -22.07 -28.89
C ARG A 73 -32.37 -22.13 -29.29
N GLU A 74 -32.05 -22.04 -30.58
CA GLU A 74 -30.67 -22.00 -31.08
C GLU A 74 -29.87 -20.84 -30.44
N MET A 75 -30.43 -19.64 -30.38
CA MET A 75 -29.77 -18.49 -29.74
C MET A 75 -29.59 -18.66 -28.23
N MET A 76 -30.55 -19.29 -27.53
CA MET A 76 -30.44 -19.59 -26.11
C MET A 76 -29.31 -20.61 -25.86
N GLU A 77 -29.24 -21.65 -26.70
CA GLU A 77 -28.19 -22.66 -26.65
C GLU A 77 -26.81 -22.06 -26.97
N GLU A 78 -26.70 -21.16 -27.95
CA GLU A 78 -25.47 -20.42 -28.22
C GLU A 78 -25.00 -19.58 -27.03
N ILE A 79 -25.92 -18.90 -26.34
CA ILE A 79 -25.62 -18.10 -25.15
C ILE A 79 -25.18 -19.01 -24.00
N GLU A 80 -25.90 -20.11 -23.76
CA GLU A 80 -25.60 -21.08 -22.72
C GLU A 80 -24.23 -21.74 -22.95
N ASN A 81 -23.96 -22.17 -24.18
CA ASN A 81 -22.66 -22.72 -24.56
C ASN A 81 -21.53 -21.69 -24.38
N ALA A 82 -21.75 -20.43 -24.76
CA ALA A 82 -20.77 -19.36 -24.54
C ALA A 82 -20.51 -19.09 -23.04
N ILE A 83 -21.54 -19.12 -22.20
CA ILE A 83 -21.41 -18.97 -20.74
C ILE A 83 -20.68 -20.16 -20.13
N ASN A 84 -21.02 -21.38 -20.53
CA ASN A 84 -20.39 -22.60 -20.01
C ASN A 84 -18.92 -22.68 -20.41
N THR A 85 -18.60 -22.35 -21.67
CA THR A 85 -17.22 -22.29 -22.15
C THR A 85 -16.42 -21.23 -21.40
N PHE A 86 -16.99 -20.03 -21.21
CA PHE A 86 -16.35 -18.98 -20.43
C PHE A 86 -16.06 -19.43 -18.99
N LYS A 87 -17.04 -20.01 -18.30
CA LYS A 87 -16.87 -20.51 -16.93
C LYS A 87 -15.79 -21.60 -16.85
N GLU A 88 -15.77 -22.52 -17.82
CA GLU A 88 -14.79 -23.60 -17.91
C GLU A 88 -13.38 -23.04 -18.09
N GLU A 89 -13.19 -22.14 -19.05
CA GLU A 89 -11.90 -21.48 -19.30
C GLU A 89 -11.41 -20.71 -18.06
N GLN A 90 -12.29 -19.95 -17.40
CA GLN A 90 -11.92 -19.23 -16.18
C GLN A 90 -11.56 -20.19 -15.03
N ARG A 91 -12.24 -21.34 -14.91
CA ARG A 91 -11.91 -22.36 -13.90
C ARG A 91 -10.51 -22.94 -14.15
N LEU A 92 -10.20 -23.31 -15.39
CA LEU A 92 -8.89 -23.85 -15.77
C LEU A 92 -7.75 -22.85 -15.49
N ILE A 93 -7.95 -21.58 -15.83
CA ILE A 93 -6.96 -20.52 -15.54
C ILE A 93 -6.75 -20.39 -14.03
N TYR A 94 -7.84 -20.36 -13.25
CA TYR A 94 -7.78 -20.26 -11.80
C TYR A 94 -7.07 -21.46 -11.15
N GLU A 95 -7.35 -22.68 -11.62
CA GLU A 95 -6.68 -23.91 -11.15
C GLU A 95 -5.17 -23.88 -11.41
N GLU A 96 -4.73 -23.43 -12.59
CA GLU A 96 -3.29 -23.31 -12.87
C GLU A 96 -2.63 -22.22 -12.02
N LEU A 97 -3.29 -21.07 -11.81
CA LEU A 97 -2.78 -20.01 -10.93
C LEU A 97 -2.61 -20.48 -9.49
N ILE A 98 -3.57 -21.26 -8.94
CA ILE A 98 -3.44 -21.85 -7.59
C ILE A 98 -2.22 -22.79 -7.53
N LYS A 99 -2.00 -23.58 -8.57
CA LYS A 99 -0.87 -24.53 -8.64
C LYS A 99 0.46 -23.78 -8.71
N GLU A 100 0.54 -22.70 -9.48
CA GLU A 100 1.72 -21.81 -9.53
C GLU A 100 1.96 -21.12 -8.18
N GLU A 101 0.92 -20.59 -7.54
CA GLU A 101 0.99 -19.99 -6.20
C GLU A 101 1.53 -20.99 -5.17
N LYS A 102 0.98 -22.20 -5.14
CA LYS A 102 1.44 -23.26 -4.24
C LYS A 102 2.91 -23.61 -4.48
N THR A 103 3.33 -23.70 -5.74
CA THR A 103 4.70 -24.06 -6.12
C THR A 103 5.68 -22.98 -5.69
N THR A 104 5.42 -21.73 -6.04
CA THR A 104 6.25 -20.58 -5.67
C THR A 104 6.30 -20.37 -4.16
N ASN A 105 5.18 -20.55 -3.45
CA ASN A 105 5.15 -20.48 -1.99
C ASN A 105 6.00 -21.58 -1.32
N ASN A 106 6.01 -22.79 -1.89
CA ASN A 106 6.88 -23.87 -1.42
C ASN A 106 8.37 -23.54 -1.64
N GLU A 107 8.71 -22.94 -2.78
CA GLU A 107 10.07 -22.49 -3.09
C GLU A 107 10.52 -21.38 -2.12
N LEU A 108 9.68 -20.37 -1.90
CA LEU A 108 9.93 -19.30 -0.92
C LEU A 108 10.12 -19.87 0.49
N SER A 109 9.27 -20.83 0.89
CA SER A 109 9.39 -21.50 2.19
C SER A 109 10.68 -22.31 2.30
N ALA A 110 11.14 -22.94 1.22
CA ALA A 110 12.41 -23.64 1.19
C ALA A 110 13.60 -22.67 1.31
N ILE A 111 13.55 -21.52 0.63
CA ILE A 111 14.57 -20.46 0.72
C ILE A 111 14.58 -19.85 2.13
N SER A 112 13.41 -19.53 2.70
CA SER A 112 13.30 -19.00 4.06
C SER A 112 13.95 -19.93 5.08
N ARG A 113 13.63 -21.24 5.02
CA ARG A 113 14.26 -22.23 5.90
C ARG A 113 15.78 -22.30 5.75
N LYS A 114 16.32 -22.12 4.53
CA LYS A 114 17.77 -22.03 4.31
C LYS A 114 18.38 -20.79 4.96
N ILE A 115 17.72 -19.64 4.84
CA ILE A 115 18.14 -18.39 5.48
C ILE A 115 18.14 -18.55 7.01
N ASP A 116 17.10 -19.13 7.59
CA ASP A 116 17.01 -19.41 9.03
C ASP A 116 18.13 -20.35 9.49
N THR A 117 18.44 -21.37 8.67
CA THR A 117 19.56 -22.28 8.94
C THR A 117 20.91 -21.56 8.91
N TRP A 118 21.12 -20.64 7.96
CA TRP A 118 22.34 -19.81 7.94
C TRP A 118 22.44 -18.89 9.15
N ALA A 119 21.32 -18.30 9.59
CA ALA A 119 21.28 -17.48 10.79
C ALA A 119 21.69 -18.26 12.06
N LEU A 120 21.31 -19.54 12.15
CA LEU A 120 21.68 -20.43 13.26
C LEU A 120 23.11 -21.00 13.13
N GLY A 121 23.54 -21.36 11.91
CA GLY A 121 24.85 -21.97 11.61
C GLY A 121 26.07 -21.03 11.72
N ASN A 122 25.84 -19.72 11.77
CA ASN A 122 26.91 -18.74 12.06
C ASN A 122 27.43 -18.82 13.50
N SER A 123 26.71 -19.45 14.44
CA SER A 123 27.19 -19.62 15.83
C SER A 123 28.27 -20.70 15.96
N GLU A 124 28.18 -21.81 15.23
CA GLU A 124 29.15 -22.90 15.29
C GLU A 124 30.39 -22.64 14.43
N THR A 125 30.21 -22.02 13.26
CA THR A 125 31.34 -21.63 12.40
C THR A 125 32.16 -20.51 13.04
N GLU A 126 31.55 -19.51 13.70
CA GLU A 126 32.31 -18.53 14.50
C GLU A 126 33.07 -19.17 15.68
N LYS A 127 32.50 -20.21 16.31
CA LYS A 127 33.19 -20.97 17.36
C LYS A 127 34.35 -21.79 16.81
N ALA A 128 34.21 -22.38 15.62
CA ALA A 128 35.28 -23.10 14.94
C ALA A 128 36.42 -22.17 14.48
N PHE A 129 36.11 -20.98 13.97
CA PHE A 129 37.12 -19.96 13.63
C PHE A 129 37.85 -19.42 14.87
N ARG A 130 37.19 -19.32 16.03
CA ARG A 130 37.84 -18.96 17.31
C ARG A 130 38.66 -20.11 17.91
N ALA A 131 38.19 -21.35 17.82
CA ALA A 131 38.87 -22.50 18.41
C ALA A 131 40.21 -22.82 17.71
N ILE A 132 40.29 -22.66 16.38
CA ILE A 132 41.53 -22.90 15.60
C ILE A 132 42.55 -21.75 15.80
N SER A 133 42.12 -20.59 16.27
CA SER A 133 42.97 -19.42 16.56
C SER A 133 43.69 -19.48 17.93
N SER A 134 43.46 -20.53 18.73
CA SER A 134 43.88 -20.56 20.15
C SER A 134 45.22 -21.26 20.45
N LYS A 135 46.01 -21.67 19.45
CA LYS A 135 47.28 -22.37 19.69
C LYS A 135 48.43 -21.93 18.78
N VAL A 136 48.80 -20.65 18.77
CA VAL A 136 50.21 -20.23 18.59
C VAL A 136 50.40 -18.83 19.20
N PRO A 137 51.35 -18.59 20.12
CA PRO A 137 51.78 -17.24 20.46
C PRO A 137 52.66 -16.73 19.32
N VAL A 138 52.05 -16.03 18.37
CA VAL A 138 52.79 -15.26 17.37
C VAL A 138 52.42 -13.80 17.56
N ASP A 139 53.40 -13.11 18.12
CA ASP A 139 53.59 -11.68 17.98
C ASP A 139 53.57 -11.32 16.49
N LYS A 140 52.38 -11.00 15.99
CA LYS A 140 52.13 -10.40 14.68
C LYS A 140 51.18 -9.25 14.91
N VAL A 141 51.80 -8.10 15.20
CA VAL A 141 51.30 -6.79 14.80
C VAL A 141 50.91 -6.89 13.32
N ILE A 142 49.62 -7.13 13.07
CA ILE A 142 48.99 -6.68 11.85
C ILE A 142 48.84 -5.18 12.06
N PRO A 143 49.55 -4.31 11.32
CA PRO A 143 49.22 -2.90 11.35
C PRO A 143 47.83 -2.82 10.73
N SER A 144 46.83 -2.50 11.54
CA SER A 144 45.57 -1.96 11.06
C SER A 144 45.90 -0.92 10.00
N THR A 145 45.50 -1.17 8.75
CA THR A 145 45.73 -0.27 7.61
C THR A 145 44.89 1.00 7.68
N LEU A 146 44.22 1.22 8.80
CA LEU A 146 43.41 2.37 9.11
C LEU A 146 43.99 3.02 10.37
N PRO A 147 44.21 4.35 10.36
CA PRO A 147 44.65 5.06 11.56
C PRO A 147 43.73 4.79 12.74
N GLU A 148 44.30 4.70 13.94
CA GLU A 148 43.60 4.39 15.19
C GLU A 148 42.39 5.32 15.42
N GLU A 149 42.48 6.57 14.98
CA GLU A 149 41.42 7.57 15.13
C GLU A 149 40.19 7.26 14.24
N VAL A 150 40.37 6.49 13.17
CA VAL A 150 39.26 5.99 12.33
C VAL A 150 38.51 4.87 13.05
N LEU A 151 39.23 4.02 13.78
CA LEU A 151 38.66 2.93 14.59
C LEU A 151 37.94 3.49 15.82
N ASP A 152 38.50 4.50 16.47
CA ASP A 152 37.87 5.20 17.60
C ASP A 152 36.55 5.86 17.19
N PHE A 153 36.49 6.48 16.01
CA PHE A 153 35.24 7.03 15.48
C PHE A 153 34.21 5.95 15.18
N GLU A 154 34.61 4.83 14.61
CA GLU A 154 33.71 3.71 14.29
C GLU A 154 33.17 3.03 15.57
N LYS A 155 34.03 2.82 16.56
CA LYS A 155 33.66 2.32 17.88
C LYS A 155 32.70 3.27 18.60
N PHE A 156 32.93 4.58 18.51
CA PHE A 156 32.02 5.59 19.05
C PHE A 156 30.63 5.51 18.40
N LEU A 157 30.54 5.39 17.07
CA LEU A 157 29.26 5.25 16.38
C LEU A 157 28.51 3.97 16.75
N GLN A 158 29.21 2.85 16.90
CA GLN A 158 28.60 1.59 17.32
C GLN A 158 28.06 1.67 18.75
N GLN A 159 28.73 2.40 19.65
CA GLN A 159 28.32 2.56 21.04
C GLN A 159 27.19 3.59 21.24
N THR A 160 27.11 4.62 20.40
CA THR A 160 26.14 5.73 20.59
C THR A 160 24.93 5.66 19.67
N GLY A 161 24.57 4.49 19.12
CA GLY A 161 23.37 4.35 18.30
C GLY A 161 23.50 4.96 16.89
N GLY A 162 24.68 4.91 16.29
CA GLY A 162 24.92 5.29 14.90
C GLY A 162 25.17 6.79 14.68
N ARG A 163 24.97 7.25 13.44
CA ARG A 163 25.27 8.63 13.01
C ARG A 163 24.34 9.69 13.59
N GLN A 164 23.24 9.29 14.21
CA GLN A 164 22.21 10.18 14.75
C GLN A 164 22.10 10.12 16.26
N GLY A 165 22.98 9.40 16.95
CA GLY A 165 22.99 9.40 18.42
C GLY A 165 21.77 8.69 19.04
N GLY A 166 21.09 7.81 18.28
CA GLY A 166 19.82 7.18 18.69
C GLY A 166 18.58 8.07 18.53
N TRP A 167 18.70 9.26 17.92
CA TRP A 167 17.56 10.08 17.53
C TRP A 167 17.04 9.67 16.15
N ASP A 168 15.74 9.87 15.92
CA ASP A 168 15.18 9.65 14.58
C ASP A 168 15.65 10.73 13.57
N ASP A 169 15.47 10.42 12.29
CA ASP A 169 15.91 11.29 11.19
C ASP A 169 15.29 12.70 11.26
N TYR A 170 14.03 12.80 11.71
CA TYR A 170 13.27 14.04 11.73
C TYR A 170 13.75 14.97 12.85
N ASP A 171 13.85 14.43 14.05
CA ASP A 171 14.28 15.13 15.26
C ASP A 171 15.74 15.56 15.14
N HIS A 172 16.61 14.68 14.65
CA HIS A 172 18.02 14.99 14.44
C HIS A 172 18.21 16.10 13.40
N GLN A 173 17.44 16.09 12.30
CA GLN A 173 17.52 17.14 11.29
C GLN A 173 17.04 18.50 11.80
N ASN A 174 15.95 18.54 12.56
CA ASN A 174 15.46 19.79 13.16
C ASN A 174 16.45 20.35 14.19
N PHE A 175 17.01 19.48 15.04
CA PHE A 175 18.08 19.85 15.96
C PHE A 175 19.29 20.48 15.24
N VAL A 176 19.81 19.85 14.18
CA VAL A 176 20.95 20.36 13.41
C VAL A 176 20.61 21.69 12.73
N LYS A 177 19.39 21.86 12.19
CA LYS A 177 18.95 23.10 11.55
C LYS A 177 18.93 24.27 12.54
N VAL A 178 18.31 24.10 13.70
CA VAL A 178 18.20 25.14 14.73
C VAL A 178 19.58 25.45 15.32
N ARG A 179 20.40 24.43 15.57
CA ARG A 179 21.78 24.60 16.06
C ARG A 179 22.65 25.41 15.10
N ASN A 180 22.57 25.12 13.79
CA ASN A 180 23.31 25.85 12.76
C ASN A 180 22.84 27.31 12.65
N LYS A 181 21.54 27.57 12.82
CA LYS A 181 20.97 28.92 12.85
C LYS A 181 21.53 29.75 14.00
N HIS A 182 21.73 29.14 15.16
CA HIS A 182 22.27 29.80 16.37
C HIS A 182 23.78 29.69 16.56
N LYS A 183 24.51 29.08 15.62
CA LYS A 183 25.96 28.82 15.70
C LYS A 183 26.38 28.17 17.04
N GLY A 184 25.53 27.32 17.61
CA GLY A 184 25.80 26.63 18.88
C GLY A 184 25.71 27.49 20.16
N LYS A 185 25.09 28.69 20.10
CA LYS A 185 24.84 29.52 21.29
C LYS A 185 23.70 28.98 22.16
N PRO A 186 23.74 29.08 23.51
CA PRO A 186 22.75 28.49 24.42
C PRO A 186 21.28 28.83 24.11
N THR A 187 21.04 29.94 23.42
CA THR A 187 19.72 30.40 22.93
C THR A 187 19.05 29.42 21.97
N PHE A 188 19.78 28.46 21.38
CA PHE A 188 19.21 27.45 20.51
C PHE A 188 18.33 26.43 21.27
N MET A 189 18.54 26.26 22.58
CA MET A 189 17.87 25.20 23.34
C MET A 189 16.37 25.46 23.53
N GLU A 190 15.96 26.72 23.64
CA GLU A 190 14.54 27.11 23.71
C GLU A 190 13.86 26.89 22.35
N GLU A 191 14.51 27.30 21.25
CA GLU A 191 13.95 27.13 19.90
C GLU A 191 13.89 25.64 19.47
N VAL A 192 14.83 24.80 19.92
CA VAL A 192 14.80 23.36 19.64
C VAL A 192 13.61 22.68 20.33
N LEU A 193 13.26 23.09 21.55
CA LEU A 193 12.12 22.53 22.28
C LEU A 193 10.78 22.88 21.63
N GLU A 194 10.66 24.05 21.00
CA GLU A 194 9.47 24.42 20.23
C GLU A 194 9.29 23.56 18.97
N HIS A 195 10.39 23.09 18.37
CA HIS A 195 10.39 22.31 17.13
C HIS A 195 10.38 20.79 17.36
N LEU A 196 10.56 20.33 18.60
CA LEU A 196 10.60 18.92 18.99
C LEU A 196 9.55 18.62 20.08
N PRO A 197 8.26 18.50 19.71
CA PRO A 197 7.21 18.17 20.67
C PRO A 197 7.44 16.75 21.21
N GLY A 198 7.83 16.64 22.47
CA GLY A 198 8.04 15.36 23.18
C GLY A 198 9.45 15.09 23.66
N LYS A 199 10.43 15.97 23.38
CA LYS A 199 11.79 15.87 23.95
C LYS A 199 11.96 16.80 25.14
N THR A 200 12.67 16.32 26.15
CA THR A 200 13.00 17.11 27.34
C THR A 200 14.26 17.96 27.11
N GLN A 201 14.38 19.08 27.84
CA GLN A 201 15.58 19.92 27.78
C GLN A 201 16.86 19.13 28.11
N ASN A 202 16.78 18.16 29.02
CA ASN A 202 17.90 17.31 29.40
C ASN A 202 18.34 16.39 28.24
N GLU A 203 17.41 15.82 27.48
CA GLU A 203 17.72 15.00 26.30
C GLU A 203 18.38 15.83 25.19
N VAL A 204 17.88 17.05 24.94
CA VAL A 204 18.49 18.00 23.99
C VAL A 204 19.92 18.36 24.41
N GLN A 205 20.16 18.58 25.70
CA GLN A 205 21.51 18.86 26.23
C GLN A 205 22.46 17.66 26.10
N GLN A 206 21.98 16.45 26.37
CA GLN A 206 22.78 15.23 26.19
C GLN A 206 23.12 15.02 24.72
N HIS A 207 22.17 15.30 23.83
CA HIS A 207 22.38 15.22 22.39
C HIS A 207 23.34 16.29 21.86
N GLU A 208 23.32 17.51 22.40
CA GLU A 208 24.34 18.53 22.08
C GLU A 208 25.74 18.09 22.51
N LYS A 209 25.89 17.56 23.74
CA LYS A 209 27.17 17.03 24.22
C LYS A 209 27.67 15.90 23.33
N TRP A 210 26.78 15.00 22.93
CA TRP A 210 27.09 13.93 21.98
C TRP A 210 27.49 14.49 20.61
N TYR A 211 26.75 15.46 20.08
CA TYR A 211 26.98 16.04 18.75
C TYR A 211 28.31 16.81 18.69
N GLN A 212 28.68 17.54 19.75
CA GLN A 212 30.00 18.16 19.87
C GLN A 212 31.13 17.12 19.84
N LYS A 213 30.96 16.01 20.57
CA LYS A 213 31.93 14.90 20.57
C LYS A 213 32.00 14.22 19.20
N PHE A 214 30.86 14.03 18.54
CA PHE A 214 30.78 13.51 17.17
C PHE A 214 31.54 14.39 16.17
N LEU A 215 31.33 15.71 16.19
CA LEU A 215 32.05 16.65 15.32
C LEU A 215 33.57 16.60 15.56
N ALA A 216 34.01 16.62 16.82
CA ALA A 216 35.43 16.57 17.16
C ALA A 216 36.11 15.26 16.74
N LEU A 217 35.39 14.13 16.77
CA LEU A 217 35.90 12.85 16.29
C LEU A 217 35.87 12.77 14.75
N GLU A 218 34.86 13.36 14.11
CA GLU A 218 34.79 13.42 12.64
C GLU A 218 35.94 14.27 12.07
N GLU A 219 36.28 15.37 12.75
CA GLU A 219 37.40 16.25 12.38
C GLU A 219 38.74 15.53 12.56
N ARG A 220 38.99 14.87 13.70
CA ARG A 220 40.18 14.03 13.91
C ARG A 220 40.31 12.91 12.89
N LYS A 221 39.19 12.27 12.51
CA LYS A 221 39.17 11.28 11.42
C LYS A 221 39.60 11.91 10.09
N LYS A 222 39.09 13.10 9.75
CA LYS A 222 39.45 13.83 8.51
C LYS A 222 40.94 14.18 8.52
N GLU A 223 41.47 14.71 9.62
CA GLU A 223 42.87 15.08 9.80
C GLU A 223 43.81 13.86 9.73
N SER A 224 43.43 12.75 10.36
CA SER A 224 44.21 11.51 10.33
C SER A 224 44.24 10.90 8.93
N ILE A 225 43.12 10.91 8.19
CA ILE A 225 43.07 10.49 6.79
C ILE A 225 43.91 11.41 5.90
N GLN A 226 43.86 12.72 6.11
CA GLN A 226 44.69 13.68 5.35
C GLN A 226 46.18 13.46 5.61
N SER A 227 46.57 13.31 6.88
CA SER A 227 47.95 13.03 7.29
C SER A 227 48.46 11.70 6.73
N TRP A 228 47.60 10.67 6.70
CA TRP A 228 47.93 9.39 6.07
C TRP A 228 48.12 9.53 4.55
N LYS A 229 47.27 10.31 3.87
CA LYS A 229 47.39 10.57 2.43
C LYS A 229 48.68 11.32 2.09
N THR A 230 49.03 12.37 2.82
CA THR A 230 50.29 13.12 2.62
C THR A 230 51.50 12.25 2.91
N LYS A 231 51.48 11.46 3.99
CA LYS A 231 52.57 10.52 4.32
C LYS A 231 52.75 9.44 3.26
N LYS A 232 51.66 8.94 2.68
CA LYS A 232 51.69 7.98 1.55
C LYS A 232 52.22 8.61 0.27
N GLN A 233 51.85 9.86 -0.01
CA GLN A 233 52.36 10.65 -1.14
C GLN A 233 53.86 10.93 -1.00
N GLN A 234 54.31 11.35 0.18
CA GLN A 234 55.73 11.60 0.50
C GLN A 234 56.56 10.32 0.33
N LYS A 235 56.11 9.18 0.85
CA LYS A 235 56.78 7.89 0.61
C LYS A 235 56.88 7.54 -0.87
N ARG A 236 55.84 7.83 -1.67
CA ARG A 236 55.85 7.63 -3.12
C ARG A 236 56.85 8.55 -3.82
N GLU A 237 56.97 9.80 -3.38
CA GLU A 237 57.96 10.77 -3.90
C GLU A 237 59.39 10.44 -3.46
N GLU A 238 59.60 9.91 -2.25
CA GLU A 238 60.89 9.42 -1.77
C GLU A 238 61.34 8.18 -2.55
N ILE A 239 60.43 7.24 -2.82
CA ILE A 239 60.69 6.09 -3.70
C ILE A 239 61.02 6.56 -5.11
N PHE A 240 60.33 7.58 -5.62
CA PHE A 240 60.64 8.20 -6.91
C PHE A 240 62.02 8.89 -6.93
N LYS A 241 62.39 9.58 -5.85
CA LYS A 241 63.71 10.21 -5.68
C LYS A 241 64.84 9.18 -5.49
N LEU A 242 64.61 8.08 -4.80
CA LEU A 242 65.56 6.97 -4.68
C LEU A 242 65.77 6.27 -6.02
N LYS A 243 64.72 6.13 -6.83
CA LYS A 243 64.81 5.59 -8.19
C LYS A 243 65.52 6.55 -9.16
N GLY A 244 65.41 7.87 -8.96
CA GLY A 244 66.14 8.88 -9.72
C GLY A 244 67.60 9.10 -9.27
N LYS A 245 68.01 8.56 -8.11
CA LYS A 245 69.40 8.62 -7.60
C LYS A 245 70.23 7.37 -7.92
N ALA A 246 69.63 6.35 -8.55
CA ALA A 246 70.34 5.17 -9.06
C ALA A 246 70.96 5.39 -10.44
N ASP A 247 70.49 6.39 -11.19
CA ASP A 247 71.11 6.86 -12.43
C ASP A 247 71.66 8.27 -12.19
N ASN A 248 72.95 8.39 -11.85
CA ASN A 248 73.83 9.49 -12.29
C ASN A 248 75.23 9.35 -11.68
N THR A 249 76.21 9.02 -12.52
CA THR A 249 77.64 9.28 -12.32
C THR A 249 78.08 10.36 -13.31
N PRO A 250 78.83 11.41 -12.90
CA PRO A 250 79.14 12.57 -13.74
C PRO A 250 80.57 12.58 -14.30
N MET A 251 80.76 13.05 -15.55
CA MET A 251 81.94 13.78 -16.07
C MET A 251 81.67 14.22 -17.53
N LEU A 252 81.61 15.52 -17.85
CA LEU A 252 82.67 16.50 -18.20
C LEU A 252 82.88 16.64 -19.72
N PHE A 253 82.45 17.77 -20.29
CA PHE A 253 83.28 18.78 -20.99
C PHE A 253 82.46 19.68 -21.94
N HIS A 254 82.85 20.96 -21.93
CA HIS A 254 82.31 22.09 -22.68
C HIS A 254 82.32 21.91 -24.20
N ASN A 255 81.15 21.97 -24.85
CA ASN A 255 80.88 22.74 -26.09
C ASN A 255 79.41 22.58 -26.59
N LYS A 256 78.42 22.68 -25.69
CA LYS A 256 76.99 22.45 -26.02
C LYS A 256 76.04 23.47 -25.38
N GLN A 257 76.40 24.75 -25.38
CA GLN A 257 75.59 25.75 -24.68
C GLN A 257 74.37 26.21 -25.50
N GLU A 258 74.46 26.27 -26.83
CA GLU A 258 73.32 26.65 -27.69
C GLU A 258 72.31 25.51 -27.91
N ASP A 259 72.76 24.27 -28.08
CA ASP A 259 71.87 23.11 -28.28
C ASP A 259 71.16 22.65 -26.99
N ASN A 260 71.81 22.76 -25.82
CA ASN A 260 71.13 22.51 -24.53
C ASN A 260 70.07 23.58 -24.22
N GLN A 261 70.30 24.84 -24.64
CA GLN A 261 69.32 25.91 -24.47
C GLN A 261 68.08 25.65 -25.31
N LYS A 262 68.28 25.26 -26.59
CA LYS A 262 67.21 24.86 -27.51
C LYS A 262 66.46 23.62 -27.01
N GLN A 263 67.14 22.57 -26.56
CA GLN A 263 66.49 21.38 -25.99
C GLN A 263 65.67 21.68 -24.73
N LYS A 264 66.18 22.54 -23.83
CA LYS A 264 65.42 22.98 -22.64
C LYS A 264 64.22 23.82 -23.00
N GLU A 265 64.32 24.70 -24.00
CA GLU A 265 63.19 25.50 -24.47
C GLU A 265 62.12 24.63 -25.16
N GLU A 266 62.54 23.66 -25.95
CA GLU A 266 61.65 22.69 -26.59
C GLU A 266 60.96 21.79 -25.55
N GLN A 267 61.66 21.37 -24.50
CA GLN A 267 61.06 20.68 -23.35
C GLN A 267 60.04 21.56 -22.62
N ARG A 268 60.33 22.85 -22.41
CA ARG A 268 59.36 23.80 -21.81
C ARG A 268 58.13 23.97 -22.69
N LYS A 269 58.28 24.05 -24.02
CA LYS A 269 57.16 24.09 -24.96
C LYS A 269 56.33 22.80 -24.90
N LYS A 270 56.97 21.63 -24.89
CA LYS A 270 56.29 20.32 -24.74
C LYS A 270 55.56 20.20 -23.40
N GLN A 271 56.17 20.64 -22.30
CA GLN A 271 55.52 20.66 -20.98
C GLN A 271 54.32 21.63 -20.95
N LYS A 272 54.45 22.82 -21.56
CA LYS A 272 53.35 23.80 -21.63
C LYS A 272 52.16 23.25 -22.44
N LEU A 273 52.42 22.61 -23.59
CA LEU A 273 51.40 21.95 -24.40
C LEU A 273 50.75 20.77 -23.65
N ALA A 274 51.54 19.97 -22.93
CA ALA A 274 51.01 18.87 -22.11
C ALA A 274 50.09 19.38 -20.98
N VAL A 275 50.47 20.48 -20.30
CA VAL A 275 49.65 21.10 -19.26
C VAL A 275 48.37 21.72 -19.85
N GLU A 276 48.46 22.35 -21.03
CA GLU A 276 47.30 22.93 -21.70
C GLU A 276 46.34 21.84 -22.21
N ALA A 277 46.86 20.76 -22.79
CA ALA A 277 46.08 19.58 -23.18
C ALA A 277 45.42 18.93 -21.96
N TRP A 278 46.13 18.79 -20.84
CA TRP A 278 45.56 18.27 -19.59
C TRP A 278 44.46 19.16 -19.03
N LYS A 279 44.63 20.50 -19.07
CA LYS A 279 43.57 21.45 -18.67
C LYS A 279 42.34 21.36 -19.56
N LYS A 280 42.51 21.27 -20.89
CA LYS A 280 41.41 21.07 -21.85
C LYS A 280 40.70 19.74 -21.58
N GLN A 281 41.44 18.65 -21.38
CA GLN A 281 40.87 17.35 -21.05
C GLN A 281 40.08 17.38 -19.75
N LYS A 282 40.60 18.04 -18.71
CA LYS A 282 39.91 18.16 -17.43
C LYS A 282 38.65 19.02 -17.54
N SER A 283 38.68 20.08 -18.35
CA SER A 283 37.52 20.91 -18.64
C SER A 283 36.42 20.13 -19.37
N ILE A 284 36.79 19.30 -20.35
CA ILE A 284 35.85 18.43 -21.07
C ILE A 284 35.24 17.40 -20.12
N GLU A 285 36.06 16.74 -19.31
CA GLU A 285 35.60 15.75 -18.32
C GLU A 285 34.61 16.36 -17.31
N MET A 286 34.91 17.57 -16.80
CA MET A 286 34.00 18.29 -15.91
C MET A 286 32.70 18.70 -16.60
N SER A 287 32.77 19.19 -17.84
CA SER A 287 31.60 19.53 -18.63
C SER A 287 30.70 18.32 -18.90
N MET A 288 31.30 17.18 -19.27
CA MET A 288 30.57 15.90 -19.47
C MET A 288 29.91 15.43 -18.18
N LYS A 289 30.57 15.57 -17.03
CA LYS A 289 30.01 15.20 -15.72
C LYS A 289 28.82 16.09 -15.34
N CYS A 290 28.93 17.41 -15.52
CA CYS A 290 27.82 18.33 -15.29
C CYS A 290 26.64 18.04 -16.24
N ALA A 291 26.91 17.80 -17.53
CA ALA A 291 25.89 17.43 -18.51
C ALA A 291 25.19 16.10 -18.16
N SER A 292 25.93 15.11 -17.66
CA SER A 292 25.36 13.85 -17.19
C SER A 292 24.47 14.03 -15.96
N GLN A 293 24.89 14.85 -15.00
CA GLN A 293 24.09 15.14 -13.79
C GLN A 293 22.79 15.88 -14.13
N LEU A 294 22.83 16.85 -15.06
CA LEU A 294 21.63 17.55 -15.51
C LEU A 294 20.63 16.61 -16.18
N LYS A 295 21.09 15.69 -17.04
CA LYS A 295 20.23 14.67 -17.66
C LYS A 295 19.60 13.72 -16.65
N GLU A 296 20.37 13.28 -15.65
CA GLU A 296 19.87 12.42 -14.58
C GLU A 296 18.78 13.13 -13.74
N GLU A 297 18.99 14.41 -13.43
CA GLU A 297 18.03 15.21 -12.67
C GLU A 297 16.75 15.48 -13.47
N GLU A 298 16.87 15.78 -14.76
CA GLU A 298 15.71 15.94 -15.67
C GLU A 298 14.89 14.64 -15.77
N GLU A 299 15.56 13.49 -15.87
CA GLU A 299 14.88 12.19 -15.91
C GLU A 299 14.17 11.89 -14.58
N LYS A 300 14.80 12.20 -13.44
CA LYS A 300 14.17 12.07 -12.11
C LYS A 300 12.94 12.96 -11.99
N GLN A 301 13.01 14.21 -12.42
CA GLN A 301 11.85 15.13 -12.42
C GLN A 301 10.71 14.60 -13.31
N LYS A 302 11.04 14.08 -14.48
CA LYS A 302 10.06 13.48 -15.41
C LYS A 302 9.40 12.24 -14.81
N LYS A 303 10.16 11.38 -14.11
CA LYS A 303 9.61 10.23 -13.36
C LYS A 303 8.67 10.70 -12.25
N HIS A 304 9.07 11.70 -11.46
CA HIS A 304 8.25 12.28 -10.40
C HIS A 304 6.94 12.91 -10.91
N GLN A 305 6.97 13.57 -12.07
CA GLN A 305 5.76 14.11 -12.69
C GLN A 305 4.81 13.00 -13.16
N LYS A 306 5.33 11.96 -13.83
CA LYS A 306 4.52 10.81 -14.27
C LYS A 306 3.86 10.10 -13.09
N GLU A 307 4.59 9.93 -11.98
CA GLU A 307 4.04 9.31 -10.78
C GLU A 307 2.91 10.16 -10.17
N ARG A 308 3.10 11.47 -10.05
CA ARG A 308 2.04 12.40 -9.63
C ARG A 308 0.80 12.32 -10.52
N GLN A 309 0.97 12.24 -11.84
CA GLN A 309 -0.15 12.07 -12.77
C GLN A 309 -0.88 10.74 -12.57
N ARG A 310 -0.15 9.65 -12.28
CA ARG A 310 -0.75 8.34 -11.98
C ARG A 310 -1.57 8.40 -10.69
N GLN A 311 -1.00 8.96 -9.63
CA GLN A 311 -1.69 9.12 -8.35
C GLN A 311 -2.95 9.98 -8.49
N PHE A 312 -2.88 11.08 -9.24
CA PHE A 312 -4.04 11.93 -9.49
C PHE A 312 -5.14 11.19 -10.26
N LYS A 313 -4.78 10.45 -11.33
CA LYS A 313 -5.75 9.63 -12.09
C LYS A 313 -6.40 8.54 -11.22
N LEU A 314 -5.62 7.90 -10.36
CA LEU A 314 -6.13 6.88 -9.43
C LEU A 314 -7.10 7.50 -8.42
N LYS A 315 -6.76 8.66 -7.85
CA LYS A 315 -7.63 9.39 -6.92
C LYS A 315 -8.96 9.74 -7.58
N LEU A 316 -8.94 10.25 -8.82
CA LEU A 316 -10.15 10.59 -9.56
C LEU A 316 -11.04 9.36 -9.82
N LEU A 317 -10.43 8.22 -10.16
CA LEU A 317 -11.15 6.97 -10.38
C LEU A 317 -11.79 6.41 -9.10
N LEU A 318 -11.08 6.49 -7.98
CA LEU A 318 -11.61 6.13 -6.65
C LEU A 318 -12.79 7.02 -6.28
N GLU A 319 -12.66 8.32 -6.47
CA GLU A 319 -13.73 9.29 -6.18
C GLU A 319 -14.98 8.99 -7.03
N SER A 320 -14.83 8.77 -8.35
CA SER A 320 -15.96 8.41 -9.21
C SER A 320 -16.60 7.08 -8.82
N TYR A 321 -15.82 6.07 -8.44
CA TYR A 321 -16.35 4.80 -7.96
C TYR A 321 -17.12 4.94 -6.64
N THR A 322 -16.58 5.71 -5.68
CA THR A 322 -17.27 5.98 -4.41
C THR A 322 -18.57 6.75 -4.61
N GLN A 323 -18.59 7.71 -5.54
CA GLN A 323 -19.78 8.47 -5.90
C GLN A 323 -20.84 7.57 -6.52
N GLN A 324 -20.46 6.73 -7.49
CA GLN A 324 -21.37 5.77 -8.13
C GLN A 324 -21.95 4.78 -7.11
N LYS A 325 -21.13 4.30 -6.16
CA LYS A 325 -21.61 3.40 -5.10
C LYS A 325 -22.64 4.09 -4.20
N LYS A 326 -22.41 5.34 -3.80
CA LYS A 326 -23.38 6.12 -3.01
C LYS A 326 -24.69 6.33 -3.77
N GLU A 327 -24.62 6.64 -5.06
CA GLU A 327 -25.81 6.81 -5.91
C GLU A 327 -26.60 5.50 -6.04
N GLN A 328 -25.92 4.35 -6.17
CA GLN A 328 -26.57 3.05 -6.16
C GLN A 328 -27.24 2.73 -4.82
N GLU A 329 -26.58 3.02 -3.69
CA GLU A 329 -27.14 2.83 -2.36
C GLU A 329 -28.37 3.70 -2.12
N GLU A 330 -28.33 4.98 -2.50
CA GLU A 330 -29.49 5.89 -2.41
C GLU A 330 -30.62 5.46 -3.36
N PHE A 331 -30.31 5.00 -4.57
CA PHE A 331 -31.31 4.47 -5.48
C PHE A 331 -32.05 3.26 -4.88
N LEU A 332 -31.31 2.28 -4.33
CA LEU A 332 -31.88 1.11 -3.66
C LEU A 332 -32.72 1.49 -2.45
N ARG A 333 -32.26 2.48 -1.67
CA ARG A 333 -33.01 3.01 -0.53
C ARG A 333 -34.34 3.63 -0.97
N LEU A 334 -34.32 4.44 -2.04
CA LEU A 334 -35.52 5.07 -2.57
C LEU A 334 -36.50 4.05 -3.14
N GLU A 335 -36.00 3.04 -3.86
CA GLU A 335 -36.82 1.93 -4.37
C GLU A 335 -37.52 1.17 -3.23
N LYS A 336 -36.80 0.91 -2.14
CA LYS A 336 -37.35 0.28 -0.94
C LYS A 336 -38.44 1.13 -0.30
N GLU A 337 -38.23 2.45 -0.20
CA GLU A 337 -39.23 3.37 0.36
C GLU A 337 -40.50 3.44 -0.51
N ILE A 338 -40.34 3.45 -1.84
CA ILE A 338 -41.48 3.40 -2.78
C ILE A 338 -42.25 2.08 -2.61
N ARG A 339 -41.56 0.95 -2.51
CA ARG A 339 -42.18 -0.37 -2.32
C ARG A 339 -42.94 -0.44 -0.99
N GLU A 340 -42.36 0.08 0.09
CA GLU A 340 -43.01 0.12 1.39
C GLU A 340 -44.25 1.03 1.40
N LYS A 341 -44.19 2.19 0.72
CA LYS A 341 -45.35 3.08 0.55
C LYS A 341 -46.45 2.40 -0.27
N ALA A 342 -46.10 1.69 -1.34
CA ALA A 342 -47.05 0.93 -2.15
C ALA A 342 -47.72 -0.19 -1.33
N GLU A 343 -46.96 -0.98 -0.57
CA GLU A 343 -47.50 -2.03 0.30
C GLU A 343 -48.43 -1.45 1.38
N LYS A 344 -48.04 -0.33 2.01
CA LYS A 344 -48.90 0.39 2.97
C LYS A 344 -50.19 0.90 2.33
N ALA A 345 -50.11 1.44 1.11
CA ALA A 345 -51.29 1.90 0.38
C ALA A 345 -52.22 0.74 0.00
N GLU A 346 -51.67 -0.39 -0.42
CA GLU A 346 -52.43 -1.60 -0.74
C GLU A 346 -53.11 -2.20 0.50
N LYS A 347 -52.40 -2.28 1.63
CA LYS A 347 -53.00 -2.67 2.92
C LYS A 347 -54.15 -1.75 3.34
N ARG A 348 -53.98 -0.43 3.18
CA ARG A 348 -55.04 0.55 3.46
C ARG A 348 -56.24 0.36 2.55
N LYS A 349 -56.01 0.13 1.26
CA LYS A 349 -57.08 -0.15 0.29
C LYS A 349 -57.84 -1.43 0.66
N ASN A 350 -57.12 -2.52 0.93
CA ASN A 350 -57.74 -3.79 1.32
C ASN A 350 -58.56 -3.65 2.61
N ALA A 351 -58.05 -2.93 3.61
CA ALA A 351 -58.79 -2.65 4.84
C ALA A 351 -60.05 -1.80 4.58
N ALA A 352 -59.97 -0.79 3.71
CA ALA A 352 -61.13 0.01 3.32
C ALA A 352 -62.17 -0.82 2.56
N ASP A 353 -61.74 -1.69 1.64
CA ASP A 353 -62.61 -2.61 0.90
C ASP A 353 -63.30 -3.60 1.85
N GLU A 354 -62.60 -4.11 2.86
CA GLU A 354 -63.16 -5.02 3.86
C GLU A 354 -64.17 -4.32 4.79
N ILE A 355 -63.89 -3.07 5.19
CA ILE A 355 -64.84 -2.22 5.92
C ILE A 355 -66.09 -1.98 5.06
N SER A 356 -65.94 -1.66 3.78
CA SER A 356 -67.06 -1.43 2.86
C SER A 356 -67.94 -2.69 2.71
N ARG A 357 -67.33 -3.86 2.49
CA ARG A 357 -68.05 -5.15 2.46
C ARG A 357 -68.75 -5.47 3.79
N PHE A 358 -68.15 -5.09 4.92
CA PHE A 358 -68.78 -5.25 6.22
C PHE A 358 -69.98 -4.31 6.38
N GLN A 359 -69.85 -3.04 6.00
CA GLN A 359 -70.94 -2.07 6.00
C GLN A 359 -72.10 -2.54 5.13
N GLU A 360 -71.85 -3.01 3.90
CA GLU A 360 -72.88 -3.56 3.01
C GLU A 360 -73.63 -4.75 3.65
N ARG A 361 -72.93 -5.66 4.32
CA ARG A 361 -73.57 -6.78 5.05
C ARG A 361 -74.36 -6.34 6.27
N VAL A 362 -73.92 -5.28 6.95
CA VAL A 362 -74.55 -4.74 8.17
C VAL A 362 -75.65 -3.74 7.85
N GLU A 363 -75.68 -3.19 6.64
CA GLU A 363 -76.75 -2.39 6.05
C GLU A 363 -78.00 -3.27 5.82
N ASN A 364 -78.51 -3.81 6.93
CA ASN A 364 -79.89 -4.23 7.04
C ASN A 364 -80.73 -2.99 6.76
N ASN A 365 -81.46 -3.04 5.65
CA ASN A 365 -82.64 -2.21 5.41
C ASN A 365 -83.70 -2.49 6.50
N VAL A 366 -83.43 -2.10 7.74
CA VAL A 366 -84.45 -2.06 8.79
C VAL A 366 -85.29 -0.83 8.49
N SER A 367 -86.38 -1.04 7.74
CA SER A 367 -87.43 -0.04 7.63
C SER A 367 -87.85 0.34 9.06
N ARG A 368 -87.54 1.59 9.45
CA ARG A 368 -87.97 2.16 10.73
C ARG A 368 -89.48 2.33 10.63
N ASP A 369 -90.23 1.35 11.09
CA ASP A 369 -91.68 1.43 11.24
C ASP A 369 -92.02 2.44 12.35
N PRO A 370 -92.49 3.67 12.02
CA PRO A 370 -92.80 4.69 13.03
C PRO A 370 -94.00 4.26 13.89
N SER A 371 -94.85 3.36 13.41
CA SER A 371 -95.98 2.82 14.16
C SER A 371 -95.55 1.81 15.24
N ARG A 372 -94.29 1.35 15.21
CA ARG A 372 -93.71 0.48 16.25
C ARG A 372 -93.46 1.22 17.56
N LEU A 373 -93.17 2.53 17.51
CA LEU A 373 -92.84 3.36 18.68
C LEU A 373 -93.97 3.40 19.73
N TYR A 374 -95.22 3.28 19.29
CA TYR A 374 -96.40 3.35 20.16
C TYR A 374 -97.01 1.97 20.48
N LYS A 375 -96.38 0.87 20.03
CA LYS A 375 -96.84 -0.49 20.33
C LYS A 375 -96.05 -1.05 21.51
N SER A 376 -96.74 -1.75 22.40
CA SER A 376 -96.08 -2.48 23.49
C SER A 376 -95.12 -3.50 22.91
N THR A 377 -93.96 -3.67 23.55
CA THR A 377 -93.03 -4.73 23.13
C THR A 377 -93.65 -6.10 23.43
N LYS A 378 -93.36 -7.12 22.60
CA LYS A 378 -93.87 -8.49 22.83
C LYS A 378 -93.66 -8.96 24.28
N GLY A 379 -92.49 -8.69 24.85
CA GLY A 379 -92.19 -9.03 26.24
C GLY A 379 -92.98 -8.20 27.28
N TRP A 380 -93.44 -6.99 26.93
CA TRP A 380 -94.38 -6.23 27.76
C TRP A 380 -95.79 -6.80 27.65
N GLU A 381 -96.27 -7.12 26.45
CA GLU A 381 -97.56 -7.80 26.22
C GLU A 381 -97.65 -9.16 26.93
N GLU A 382 -96.54 -9.90 26.98
CA GLU A 382 -96.46 -11.19 27.68
C GLU A 382 -96.49 -11.04 29.20
N ARG A 383 -95.93 -9.94 29.73
CA ARG A 383 -95.97 -9.61 31.16
C ARG A 383 -97.31 -9.05 31.62
N THR A 384 -98.04 -8.36 30.73
CA THR A 384 -99.33 -7.74 31.05
C THR A 384 -100.55 -8.55 30.61
N LYS A 385 -100.34 -9.68 29.91
CA LYS A 385 -101.38 -10.68 29.64
C LYS A 385 -102.01 -11.11 30.96
N LYS A 386 -103.33 -10.86 31.11
CA LYS A 386 -104.09 -11.35 32.26
C LYS A 386 -104.17 -12.88 32.16
N ILE A 387 -103.43 -13.55 33.03
CA ILE A 387 -103.55 -14.99 33.27
C ILE A 387 -104.87 -15.19 34.01
N GLY A 388 -105.77 -16.01 33.43
CA GLY A 388 -107.06 -16.37 34.03
C GLY A 388 -106.92 -17.12 35.36
N PRO A 389 -108.01 -17.34 36.11
CA PRO A 389 -107.98 -17.72 37.51
C PRO A 389 -107.73 -19.22 37.71
N THR A 390 -106.69 -19.79 37.11
CA THR A 390 -106.19 -21.12 37.49
C THR A 390 -104.76 -21.28 36.94
N GLY A 391 -103.75 -21.20 37.81
CA GLY A 391 -102.39 -21.63 37.45
C GLY A 391 -101.24 -20.86 38.09
N SER A 392 -100.87 -21.31 39.29
CA SER A 392 -99.52 -21.24 39.89
C SER A 392 -99.00 -19.87 40.38
N GLY A 393 -98.54 -19.86 41.64
CA GLY A 393 -98.05 -18.68 42.37
C GLY A 393 -96.76 -18.04 41.82
N PRO A 394 -96.17 -17.07 42.54
CA PRO A 394 -95.11 -16.23 42.01
C PRO A 394 -93.92 -17.08 41.57
N LEU A 395 -93.53 -16.97 40.29
CA LEU A 395 -92.33 -17.62 39.76
C LEU A 395 -91.10 -16.92 40.37
N LEU A 396 -90.66 -17.38 41.54
CA LEU A 396 -89.49 -16.86 42.27
C LEU A 396 -88.15 -17.19 41.61
N HIS A 397 -88.13 -17.64 40.36
CA HIS A 397 -86.91 -17.98 39.64
C HIS A 397 -86.77 -17.10 38.40
N ILE A 398 -85.97 -16.03 38.54
CA ILE A 398 -85.50 -15.21 37.43
C ILE A 398 -84.30 -15.96 36.83
N PRO A 399 -84.39 -16.51 35.60
CA PRO A 399 -83.25 -17.19 34.99
C PRO A 399 -82.12 -16.16 34.77
N HIS A 400 -80.96 -16.38 35.39
CA HIS A 400 -79.79 -15.57 35.15
C HIS A 400 -79.31 -15.79 33.71
N ARG A 401 -79.03 -14.71 32.98
CA ARG A 401 -78.40 -14.79 31.65
C ARG A 401 -77.07 -15.53 31.78
N ALA A 402 -76.84 -16.50 30.89
CA ALA A 402 -75.58 -17.22 30.81
C ALA A 402 -74.41 -16.22 30.73
N ILE A 403 -73.44 -16.37 31.64
CA ILE A 403 -72.23 -15.56 31.63
C ILE A 403 -71.38 -16.08 30.46
N PRO A 404 -71.08 -15.24 29.45
CA PRO A 404 -70.21 -15.64 28.35
C PRO A 404 -68.86 -16.11 28.89
N THR A 405 -68.25 -17.11 28.27
CA THR A 405 -66.99 -17.73 28.72
C THR A 405 -65.86 -16.71 28.96
N TRP A 406 -65.79 -15.64 28.15
CA TRP A 406 -64.84 -14.54 28.33
C TRP A 406 -65.09 -13.63 29.55
N ARG A 407 -66.23 -13.79 30.25
CA ARG A 407 -66.56 -13.15 31.53
C ARG A 407 -66.50 -14.10 32.73
N GLN A 408 -66.22 -15.39 32.53
CA GLN A 408 -65.97 -16.30 33.65
C GLN A 408 -64.67 -15.86 34.36
N GLY A 409 -64.77 -15.48 35.63
CA GLY A 409 -63.62 -15.07 36.46
C GLY A 409 -63.59 -13.60 36.87
N ILE A 410 -64.44 -12.74 36.31
CA ILE A 410 -64.58 -11.35 36.78
C ILE A 410 -65.64 -11.32 37.89
N GLN A 411 -65.25 -11.67 39.11
CA GLN A 411 -66.07 -11.40 40.30
C GLN A 411 -66.20 -9.88 40.49
N ARG A 412 -67.43 -9.41 40.69
CA ARG A 412 -67.70 -8.03 41.11
C ARG A 412 -66.96 -7.80 42.43
N ARG A 413 -66.03 -6.83 42.47
CA ARG A 413 -65.71 -6.16 43.74
C ARG A 413 -66.96 -5.39 44.13
N VAL A 414 -67.52 -5.75 45.28
CA VAL A 414 -68.48 -4.92 46.02
C VAL A 414 -67.73 -3.75 46.61
#